data_AF-A0A8T9CA22-F1
#
_entry.id   AF-A0A8T9CA22-F1
#
_cell.length_a   1.000
_cell.length_b   1.000
_cell.length_c   1.000
_cell.angle_alpha   90.00
_cell.angle_beta   90.00
_cell.angle_gamma   90.00
#
_symmetry.space_group_name_H-M   'P 1'
#
loop_
_entity.id
_entity.type
_entity.pdbx_description
1 polymer ?
#
loop_
_entity_poly.entity_id
_entity_poly.type
_entity_poly.pdbx_seq_one_letter_code
_entity_poly.pdbx_strand_id
1 'polypeptide(L)'
;MDTDKDVYGSTDRKGDSGKPRATASEVSVARVGRENLSDSIAPHESYEGRHRYDPSATWTEEEERRVVWKTDLRLLSWICLMFFGLQLDRENLSNALADNLLTDLNLTCNNYNNITEFPVQFLTKRYGFKYVLPIIMMLWSTVSWSQAWMTGHISFYITCAFIGACEGGFIPGAILFVTYFYKTKEIAVRLACFWLSLNVARVISALLAAGILEMKGVKGKPGWFWLFLLEGLLTFSIGLISFLYLPQSPTSTKGALFRKSWYTEREEVIMTNRILRDDPAKGLTVLKEPAT
;
A
#
# COMPACT_ATOMS: atom_id res chain seq x y z
N MET A 1 35.29 -10.37 -53.22
CA MET A 1 34.07 -10.14 -52.42
C MET A 1 34.45 -9.00 -51.48
N ASP A 2 33.76 -7.86 -51.64
CA ASP A 2 33.92 -6.57 -50.96
C ASP A 2 35.19 -5.74 -51.19
N THR A 3 35.12 -4.41 -51.27
CA THR A 3 34.20 -3.45 -51.90
C THR A 3 34.98 -2.13 -51.98
N ASP A 4 34.71 -1.37 -53.02
CA ASP A 4 35.47 -0.24 -53.53
C ASP A 4 35.39 1.02 -52.64
N LYS A 5 36.46 1.82 -52.70
CA LYS A 5 36.67 3.06 -51.94
C LYS A 5 36.28 4.29 -52.77
N ASP A 6 35.69 5.26 -52.05
CA ASP A 6 35.91 6.71 -52.16
C ASP A 6 35.77 7.40 -53.54
N VAL A 7 34.66 8.12 -53.74
CA VAL A 7 34.50 9.09 -54.85
C VAL A 7 33.75 10.37 -54.37
N TYR A 8 34.45 11.51 -54.51
CA TYR A 8 34.00 12.92 -54.61
C TYR A 8 33.40 13.63 -53.36
N GLY A 9 33.70 14.91 -53.08
CA GLY A 9 34.47 15.92 -53.80
C GLY A 9 34.39 17.28 -53.07
N SER A 10 35.44 18.09 -53.18
CA SER A 10 35.57 19.44 -52.65
C SER A 10 34.81 20.48 -53.48
N THR A 11 34.20 21.50 -52.86
CA THR A 11 34.09 22.84 -53.45
C THR A 11 34.08 23.93 -52.39
N ASP A 12 35.11 24.78 -52.42
CA ASP A 12 35.21 26.08 -51.76
C ASP A 12 34.32 27.12 -52.47
N ARG A 13 33.61 27.97 -51.70
CA ARG A 13 33.40 29.39 -52.06
C ARG A 13 33.37 30.28 -50.82
N LYS A 14 34.22 31.31 -50.87
CA LYS A 14 34.40 32.41 -49.93
C LYS A 14 33.18 33.34 -49.84
N GLY A 15 32.90 33.79 -48.62
CA GLY A 15 32.74 35.20 -48.25
C GLY A 15 31.42 35.91 -48.55
N ASP A 16 30.58 36.09 -47.52
CA ASP A 16 29.95 37.37 -47.24
C ASP A 16 29.80 37.56 -45.71
N SER A 17 29.67 38.81 -45.33
CA SER A 17 30.21 39.46 -44.16
C SER A 17 29.13 39.83 -43.14
N GLY A 18 29.52 39.86 -41.86
CA GLY A 18 28.89 40.73 -40.87
C GLY A 18 27.56 40.27 -40.25
N LYS A 19 27.64 39.41 -39.21
CA LYS A 19 26.71 39.52 -38.06
C LYS A 19 27.50 39.34 -36.75
N PRO A 20 27.32 40.23 -35.76
CA PRO A 20 28.11 40.21 -34.54
C PRO A 20 27.82 38.94 -33.74
N ARG A 21 28.92 38.33 -33.27
CA ARG A 21 28.99 37.19 -32.37
C ARG A 21 28.11 37.44 -31.15
N ALA A 22 26.95 36.80 -31.10
CA ALA A 22 26.16 36.73 -29.87
C ALA A 22 26.99 35.96 -28.84
N THR A 23 27.38 36.67 -27.80
CA THR A 23 27.96 36.14 -26.57
C THR A 23 27.14 34.94 -26.09
N ALA A 24 27.81 33.79 -25.98
CA ALA A 24 27.31 32.61 -25.29
C ALA A 24 26.99 33.00 -23.85
N SER A 25 25.75 33.45 -23.63
CA SER A 25 25.18 33.74 -22.33
C SER A 25 24.25 32.57 -22.01
N GLU A 26 24.64 31.84 -20.98
CA GLU A 26 23.82 30.93 -20.19
C GLU A 26 23.03 29.87 -20.97
N VAL A 27 23.75 28.90 -21.55
CA VAL A 27 23.18 27.55 -21.58
C VAL A 27 23.17 27.08 -20.13
N SER A 28 22.03 27.27 -19.45
CA SER A 28 21.79 26.69 -18.13
C SER A 28 22.14 25.22 -18.20
N VAL A 29 23.19 24.81 -17.49
CA VAL A 29 23.58 23.41 -17.38
C VAL A 29 22.36 22.68 -16.83
N ALA A 30 21.66 21.93 -17.68
CA ALA A 30 20.55 21.10 -17.24
C ALA A 30 21.15 20.10 -16.24
N ARG A 31 20.91 20.34 -14.94
CA ARG A 31 21.42 19.50 -13.87
C ARG A 31 20.65 18.17 -13.93
N VAL A 32 21.28 17.15 -14.50
CA VAL A 32 20.69 15.82 -14.65
C VAL A 32 20.72 15.12 -13.29
N GLY A 33 19.55 14.79 -12.73
CA GLY A 33 19.38 14.07 -11.46
C GLY A 33 18.02 14.36 -10.82
N ARG A 34 17.37 13.32 -10.25
CA ARG A 34 16.04 13.46 -9.60
C ARG A 34 16.03 14.54 -8.52
N GLU A 35 17.14 14.71 -7.81
CA GLU A 35 17.31 15.73 -6.77
C GLU A 35 17.14 17.19 -7.26
N ASN A 36 17.35 17.49 -8.55
CA ASN A 36 17.29 18.86 -9.10
C ASN A 36 15.99 19.17 -9.87
N LEU A 37 15.09 18.19 -10.02
CA LEU A 37 13.81 18.32 -10.75
C LEU A 37 12.68 18.90 -9.89
N SER A 38 12.87 18.92 -8.57
CA SER A 38 11.88 19.30 -7.58
C SER A 38 11.46 20.78 -7.63
N ASP A 39 12.38 21.65 -8.05
CA ASP A 39 12.15 23.10 -8.18
C ASP A 39 11.57 23.49 -9.55
N SER A 40 11.54 22.58 -10.53
CA SER A 40 11.23 22.91 -11.93
C SER A 40 9.94 22.31 -12.49
N ILE A 41 9.33 21.33 -11.79
CA ILE A 41 8.12 20.65 -12.28
C ILE A 41 6.98 20.80 -11.26
N ALA A 42 5.99 21.63 -11.60
CA ALA A 42 4.75 21.71 -10.85
C ALA A 42 3.94 20.41 -10.99
N PRO A 43 3.22 19.98 -9.93
CA PRO A 43 2.38 18.80 -10.01
C PRO A 43 1.23 19.00 -11.00
N HIS A 44 0.77 17.90 -11.60
CA HIS A 44 -0.35 17.87 -12.54
C HIS A 44 -1.61 18.49 -11.92
N GLU A 45 -2.50 19.04 -12.75
CA GLU A 45 -3.71 19.76 -12.29
C GLU A 45 -4.65 18.91 -11.44
N SER A 46 -4.68 17.60 -11.71
CA SER A 46 -5.49 16.63 -10.97
C SER A 46 -4.81 16.06 -9.71
N TYR A 47 -3.60 16.52 -9.36
CA TYR A 47 -2.93 16.07 -8.14
C TYR A 47 -3.65 16.62 -6.89
N GLU A 48 -4.10 15.72 -6.03
CA GLU A 48 -4.92 16.03 -4.85
C GLU A 48 -4.25 17.03 -3.89
N GLY A 49 -2.93 17.00 -3.80
CA GLY A 49 -2.13 17.90 -2.97
C GLY A 49 -1.77 19.24 -3.62
N ARG A 50 -2.15 19.51 -4.88
CA ARG A 50 -1.67 20.69 -5.62
C ARG A 50 -1.97 22.01 -4.93
N HIS A 51 -3.10 22.12 -4.23
CA HIS A 51 -3.49 23.31 -3.50
C HIS A 51 -2.57 23.66 -2.31
N ARG A 52 -1.72 22.72 -1.85
CA ARG A 52 -0.70 22.91 -0.80
C ARG A 52 0.73 22.79 -1.32
N TYR A 53 0.91 22.70 -2.64
CA TYR A 53 2.21 22.79 -3.26
C TYR A 53 2.70 24.23 -3.20
N ASP A 54 3.89 24.42 -2.65
CA ASP A 54 4.57 25.70 -2.57
C ASP A 54 6.07 25.45 -2.77
N PRO A 55 6.62 25.72 -3.96
CA PRO A 55 8.03 25.49 -4.26
C PRO A 55 8.96 26.35 -3.39
N SER A 56 8.47 27.48 -2.88
CA SER A 56 9.22 28.40 -2.01
C SER A 56 9.17 28.03 -0.53
N ALA A 57 8.33 27.07 -0.14
CA ALA A 57 8.18 26.67 1.24
C ALA A 57 9.49 26.10 1.81
N THR A 58 9.89 26.64 2.95
CA THR A 58 11.03 26.16 3.73
C THR A 58 10.55 25.76 5.12
N TRP A 59 11.16 24.72 5.68
CA TRP A 59 10.84 24.19 7.00
C TRP A 59 12.10 23.71 7.68
N THR A 60 12.05 23.63 9.01
CA THR A 60 13.15 23.11 9.82
C THR A 60 13.13 21.57 9.86
N GLU A 61 14.29 20.93 10.07
CA GLU A 61 14.37 19.47 10.22
C GLU A 61 13.51 18.96 11.40
N GLU A 62 13.36 19.76 12.45
CA GLU A 62 12.54 19.43 13.61
C GLU A 62 11.05 19.39 13.28
N GLU A 63 10.57 20.30 12.43
CA GLU A 63 9.18 20.30 11.96
C GLU A 63 8.92 19.10 11.07
N GLU A 64 9.85 18.78 10.16
CA GLU A 64 9.74 17.58 9.33
C GLU A 64 9.70 16.31 10.19
N ARG A 65 10.60 16.18 11.17
CA ARG A 65 10.65 15.04 12.07
C ARG A 65 9.35 14.87 12.85
N ARG A 66 8.75 15.97 13.33
CA ARG A 66 7.46 15.96 14.04
C ARG A 66 6.33 15.44 13.14
N VAL A 67 6.26 15.91 11.89
CA VAL A 67 5.26 15.46 10.92
C VAL A 67 5.43 13.97 10.60
N VAL A 68 6.66 13.53 10.38
CA VAL A 68 7.00 12.12 10.11
C VAL A 68 6.61 11.23 11.29
N TRP A 69 7.00 11.60 12.52
CA TRP A 69 6.63 10.85 13.73
C TRP A 69 5.11 10.74 13.91
N LYS A 70 4.39 11.81 13.62
CA LYS A 70 2.93 11.82 13.66
C LYS A 70 2.32 10.88 12.61
N THR A 71 2.94 10.80 11.44
CA THR A 71 2.57 9.85 10.38
C THR A 71 2.86 8.42 10.81
N ASP A 72 4.03 8.17 11.40
CA ASP A 72 4.43 6.84 11.90
C ASP A 72 3.43 6.35 12.97
N LEU A 73 3.07 7.22 13.93
CA LEU A 73 2.16 6.87 15.01
C LEU A 73 0.69 6.71 14.58
N ARG A 74 0.25 7.37 13.51
CA ARG A 74 -1.16 7.33 13.06
C ARG A 74 -1.39 6.38 11.91
N LEU A 75 -0.52 6.39 10.91
CA LEU A 75 -0.64 5.62 9.69
C LEU A 75 0.08 4.29 9.79
N LEU A 76 1.38 4.30 10.12
CA LEU A 76 2.19 3.08 10.09
C LEU A 76 1.75 2.10 11.16
N SER A 77 1.51 2.56 12.38
CA SER A 77 0.96 1.74 13.48
C SER A 77 -0.36 1.06 13.09
N TRP A 78 -1.25 1.79 12.41
CA TRP A 78 -2.55 1.28 11.98
C TRP A 78 -2.42 0.28 10.84
N ILE A 79 -1.53 0.53 9.88
CA ILE A 79 -1.22 -0.40 8.80
C ILE A 79 -0.60 -1.69 9.38
N CYS A 80 0.26 -1.60 10.38
CA CYS A 80 0.76 -2.77 11.12
C CYS A 80 -0.37 -3.51 11.84
N LEU A 81 -1.36 -2.81 12.40
CA LEU A 81 -2.55 -3.44 13.00
C LEU A 81 -3.43 -4.16 11.96
N MET A 82 -3.61 -3.57 10.77
CA MET A 82 -4.31 -4.25 9.69
C MET A 82 -3.56 -5.49 9.20
N PHE A 83 -2.24 -5.40 9.10
CA PHE A 83 -1.39 -6.54 8.77
C PHE A 83 -1.37 -7.61 9.86
N PHE A 84 -1.45 -7.23 11.12
CA PHE A 84 -1.69 -8.15 12.22
C PHE A 84 -2.99 -8.95 12.02
N GLY A 85 -4.09 -8.28 11.65
CA GLY A 85 -5.36 -8.94 11.31
C GLY A 85 -5.24 -9.93 10.14
N LEU A 86 -4.52 -9.58 9.08
CA LEU A 86 -4.20 -10.50 7.98
C LEU A 86 -3.46 -11.75 8.48
N GLN A 87 -2.48 -11.58 9.37
CA GLN A 87 -1.69 -12.69 9.87
C GLN A 87 -2.49 -13.57 10.83
N LEU A 88 -3.44 -13.02 11.60
CA LEU A 88 -4.37 -13.83 12.40
C LEU A 88 -5.17 -14.79 11.52
N ASP A 89 -5.81 -14.29 10.46
CA ASP A 89 -6.61 -15.14 9.54
C ASP A 89 -5.77 -16.26 8.88
N ARG A 90 -4.49 -16.00 8.59
CA ARG A 90 -3.59 -17.02 8.03
C ARG A 90 -3.19 -18.09 9.03
N GLU A 91 -2.84 -17.68 10.25
CA GLU A 91 -2.44 -18.61 11.30
C GLU A 91 -3.67 -19.39 11.84
N ASN A 92 -4.88 -18.84 11.71
CA ASN A 92 -6.12 -19.55 12.08
C ASN A 92 -6.30 -20.87 11.39
N LEU A 93 -6.01 -20.93 10.08
CA LEU A 93 -6.09 -22.18 9.35
C LEU A 93 -5.08 -23.21 9.90
N SER A 94 -3.85 -22.78 10.18
CA SER A 94 -2.81 -23.62 10.78
C SER A 94 -3.22 -24.15 12.16
N ASN A 95 -3.77 -23.28 13.01
CA ASN A 95 -4.23 -23.62 14.36
C ASN A 95 -5.47 -24.53 14.33
N ALA A 96 -6.40 -24.32 13.41
CA ALA A 96 -7.58 -25.17 13.25
C ALA A 96 -7.21 -26.57 12.73
N LEU A 97 -6.24 -26.67 11.81
CA LEU A 97 -5.69 -27.96 11.38
C LEU A 97 -5.11 -28.76 12.56
N ALA A 98 -4.60 -28.09 13.60
CA ALA A 98 -4.15 -28.73 14.83
C ALA A 98 -5.30 -29.19 15.75
N ASP A 99 -6.47 -28.52 15.76
CA ASP A 99 -7.67 -28.89 16.56
C ASP A 99 -8.67 -29.77 15.78
N ASN A 100 -8.18 -30.82 15.12
CA ASN A 100 -9.02 -31.87 14.48
C ASN A 100 -9.94 -31.40 13.33
N LEU A 101 -9.73 -30.21 12.76
CA LEU A 101 -10.50 -29.72 11.61
C LEU A 101 -10.57 -30.75 10.47
N LEU A 102 -9.45 -31.42 10.18
CA LEU A 102 -9.39 -32.44 9.11
C LEU A 102 -10.27 -33.65 9.42
N THR A 103 -10.28 -34.11 10.67
CA THR A 103 -11.09 -35.26 11.11
C THR A 103 -12.57 -34.92 11.08
N ASP A 104 -12.94 -33.72 11.56
CA ASP A 104 -14.33 -33.25 11.59
C ASP A 104 -14.90 -33.03 10.19
N LEU A 105 -14.05 -32.63 9.24
CA LEU A 105 -14.43 -32.43 7.85
C LEU A 105 -14.20 -33.65 6.96
N ASN A 106 -13.63 -34.76 7.46
CA ASN A 106 -13.19 -35.96 6.71
C ASN A 106 -12.08 -35.74 5.65
N LEU A 107 -11.29 -34.67 5.76
CA LEU A 107 -10.36 -34.24 4.70
C LEU A 107 -9.10 -35.12 4.65
N THR A 108 -8.76 -35.67 3.49
CA THR A 108 -7.41 -36.18 3.17
C THR A 108 -6.59 -35.06 2.54
N CYS A 109 -5.41 -34.74 3.13
CA CYS A 109 -4.51 -33.72 2.62
C CYS A 109 -3.97 -34.10 1.23
N ASN A 110 -4.63 -33.64 0.16
CA ASN A 110 -3.97 -33.47 -1.12
C ASN A 110 -4.69 -32.44 -1.98
N ASN A 111 -3.89 -31.66 -2.70
CA ASN A 111 -4.24 -30.65 -3.71
C ASN A 111 -4.36 -29.22 -3.17
N TYR A 112 -3.18 -28.62 -2.98
CA TYR A 112 -3.00 -27.17 -3.01
C TYR A 112 -2.60 -26.69 -4.40
N ASN A 113 -2.90 -25.41 -4.65
CA ASN A 113 -2.38 -24.51 -5.68
C ASN A 113 -3.17 -24.49 -6.98
N ASN A 114 -3.93 -23.41 -7.19
CA ASN A 114 -4.21 -22.73 -8.48
C ASN A 114 -5.41 -21.79 -8.29
N ILE A 115 -5.25 -20.71 -7.53
CA ILE A 115 -6.28 -19.66 -7.47
C ILE A 115 -5.65 -18.34 -7.90
N THR A 116 -6.16 -17.90 -9.04
CA THR A 116 -5.86 -16.73 -9.84
C THR A 116 -5.63 -15.49 -8.98
N GLU A 117 -4.49 -14.83 -9.19
CA GLU A 117 -4.16 -13.53 -8.62
C GLU A 117 -5.26 -12.53 -9.01
N PHE A 118 -6.16 -12.18 -8.07
CA PHE A 118 -7.18 -11.18 -8.32
C PHE A 118 -6.47 -9.84 -8.48
N PRO A 119 -6.70 -9.06 -9.55
CA PRO A 119 -5.84 -7.93 -9.84
C PRO A 119 -6.29 -6.70 -9.04
N VAL A 120 -6.12 -6.79 -7.72
CA VAL A 120 -6.41 -5.74 -6.72
C VAL A 120 -5.68 -4.44 -7.07
N GLN A 121 -4.60 -4.49 -7.84
CA GLN A 121 -3.90 -3.31 -8.35
C GLN A 121 -4.80 -2.41 -9.23
N PHE A 122 -5.72 -2.96 -10.03
CA PHE A 122 -6.65 -2.14 -10.84
C PHE A 122 -7.75 -1.50 -9.98
N LEU A 123 -8.31 -2.23 -9.02
CA LEU A 123 -9.32 -1.70 -8.10
C LEU A 123 -8.76 -0.52 -7.30
N THR A 124 -7.51 -0.63 -6.87
CA THR A 124 -6.81 0.39 -6.11
C THR A 124 -6.61 1.68 -6.87
N LYS A 125 -6.24 1.62 -8.16
CA LYS A 125 -6.14 2.80 -9.02
C LYS A 125 -7.49 3.48 -9.23
N ARG A 126 -8.60 2.73 -9.23
CA ARG A 126 -9.94 3.24 -9.56
C ARG A 126 -10.68 3.82 -8.34
N TYR A 127 -10.64 3.13 -7.20
CA TYR A 127 -11.43 3.47 -6.02
C TYR A 127 -10.62 4.07 -4.87
N GLY A 128 -9.29 4.06 -4.95
CA GLY A 128 -8.39 4.63 -3.95
C GLY A 128 -8.18 3.73 -2.72
N PHE A 129 -6.98 3.81 -2.14
CA PHE A 129 -6.53 2.93 -1.05
C PHE A 129 -7.40 3.00 0.20
N LYS A 130 -7.97 4.17 0.51
CA LYS A 130 -8.87 4.36 1.66
C LYS A 130 -10.03 3.38 1.66
N TYR A 131 -10.62 3.11 0.50
CA TYR A 131 -11.79 2.25 0.41
C TYR A 131 -11.40 0.82 0.09
N VAL A 132 -10.43 0.63 -0.81
CA VAL A 132 -10.06 -0.71 -1.27
C VAL A 132 -9.49 -1.54 -0.13
N LEU A 133 -8.48 -1.05 0.62
CA LEU A 133 -7.82 -1.85 1.66
C LEU A 133 -8.78 -2.33 2.76
N PRO A 134 -9.66 -1.47 3.32
CA PRO A 134 -10.62 -1.93 4.32
C PRO A 134 -11.72 -2.82 3.75
N ILE A 135 -12.19 -2.58 2.52
CA ILE A 135 -13.22 -3.41 1.90
C ILE A 135 -12.70 -4.82 1.64
N ILE A 136 -11.49 -4.97 1.06
CA ILE A 136 -10.91 -6.30 0.86
C ILE A 136 -10.74 -7.02 2.20
N MET A 137 -10.34 -6.29 3.25
CA MET A 137 -10.22 -6.81 4.60
C MET A 137 -11.53 -7.33 5.15
N MET A 138 -12.59 -6.51 5.09
CA MET A 138 -13.92 -6.93 5.48
C MET A 138 -14.43 -8.11 4.64
N LEU A 139 -14.12 -8.18 3.35
CA LEU A 139 -14.52 -9.28 2.47
C LEU A 139 -13.88 -10.61 2.90
N TRP A 140 -12.55 -10.67 3.05
CA TRP A 140 -11.93 -11.93 3.47
C TRP A 140 -12.31 -12.31 4.90
N SER A 141 -12.43 -11.35 5.82
CA SER A 141 -12.87 -11.63 7.19
C SER A 141 -14.31 -12.14 7.23
N THR A 142 -15.17 -11.65 6.31
CA THR A 142 -16.54 -12.16 6.15
C THR A 142 -16.56 -13.60 5.64
N VAL A 143 -15.56 -14.01 4.88
CA VAL A 143 -15.40 -15.41 4.48
C VAL A 143 -14.82 -16.22 5.65
N SER A 144 -13.80 -15.70 6.34
CA SER A 144 -13.11 -16.34 7.48
C SER A 144 -14.09 -16.76 8.59
N TRP A 145 -14.89 -15.85 9.16
CA TRP A 145 -15.84 -16.25 10.21
C TRP A 145 -16.98 -17.17 9.71
N SER A 146 -17.28 -17.18 8.41
CA SER A 146 -18.31 -18.05 7.81
C SER A 146 -17.82 -19.50 7.75
N GLN A 147 -16.50 -19.71 7.77
CA GLN A 147 -15.86 -21.02 7.86
C GLN A 147 -16.26 -21.75 9.14
N ALA A 148 -16.67 -21.05 10.21
CA ALA A 148 -17.20 -21.68 11.41
C ALA A 148 -18.43 -22.57 11.13
N TRP A 149 -19.23 -22.27 10.09
CA TRP A 149 -20.41 -23.06 9.72
C TRP A 149 -20.16 -24.03 8.56
N MET A 150 -18.90 -24.26 8.17
CA MET A 150 -18.62 -25.20 7.08
C MET A 150 -18.90 -26.65 7.52
N THR A 151 -19.43 -27.44 6.59
CA THR A 151 -19.77 -28.85 6.85
C THR A 151 -19.17 -29.82 5.83
N GLY A 152 -18.39 -29.35 4.85
CA GLY A 152 -17.81 -30.22 3.83
C GLY A 152 -16.53 -29.70 3.14
N HIS A 153 -15.88 -30.61 2.40
CA HIS A 153 -14.61 -30.33 1.71
C HIS A 153 -14.72 -29.25 0.64
N ILE A 154 -15.79 -29.28 -0.15
CA ILE A 154 -16.00 -28.33 -1.25
C ILE A 154 -16.13 -26.92 -0.67
N SER A 155 -16.89 -26.75 0.42
CA SER A 155 -16.98 -25.46 1.11
C SER A 155 -15.64 -24.99 1.68
N PHE A 156 -14.81 -25.91 2.19
CA PHE A 156 -13.46 -25.58 2.65
C PHE A 156 -12.58 -25.06 1.50
N TYR A 157 -12.53 -25.77 0.36
CA TYR A 157 -11.73 -25.32 -0.78
C TYR A 157 -12.22 -24.01 -1.39
N ILE A 158 -13.54 -23.83 -1.48
CA ILE A 158 -14.13 -22.59 -1.97
C ILE A 158 -13.77 -21.41 -1.04
N THR A 159 -13.92 -21.58 0.28
CA THR A 159 -13.61 -20.52 1.24
C THR A 159 -12.12 -20.16 1.23
N CYS A 160 -11.22 -21.15 1.19
CA CYS A 160 -9.78 -20.93 1.01
C CYS A 160 -9.45 -20.18 -0.29
N ALA A 161 -10.17 -20.45 -1.37
CA ALA A 161 -9.98 -19.77 -2.65
C ALA A 161 -10.39 -18.30 -2.59
N PHE A 162 -11.54 -18.01 -1.98
CA PHE A 162 -12.00 -16.63 -1.79
C PHE A 162 -11.07 -15.84 -0.86
N ILE A 163 -10.64 -16.45 0.25
CA ILE A 163 -9.68 -15.82 1.17
C ILE A 163 -8.36 -15.53 0.45
N GLY A 164 -7.76 -16.54 -0.21
CA GLY A 164 -6.51 -16.35 -0.94
C GLY A 164 -6.59 -15.27 -2.03
N ALA A 165 -7.70 -15.23 -2.78
CA ALA A 165 -7.94 -14.22 -3.80
C ALA A 165 -8.07 -12.80 -3.21
N CYS A 166 -8.72 -12.65 -2.05
CA CYS A 166 -8.89 -11.36 -1.40
C CYS A 166 -7.62 -10.88 -0.66
N GLU A 167 -6.90 -11.79 0.00
CA GLU A 167 -5.71 -11.47 0.79
C GLU A 167 -4.52 -11.06 -0.07
N GLY A 168 -4.35 -11.68 -1.25
CA GLY A 168 -3.14 -11.52 -2.07
C GLY A 168 -2.83 -10.07 -2.45
N GLY A 169 -3.88 -9.25 -2.59
CA GLY A 169 -3.75 -7.83 -2.93
C GLY A 169 -3.48 -6.90 -1.75
N PHE A 170 -3.63 -7.35 -0.51
CA PHE A 170 -3.55 -6.47 0.65
C PHE A 170 -2.14 -5.97 0.90
N ILE A 171 -1.14 -6.86 0.97
CA ILE A 171 0.25 -6.51 1.26
C ILE A 171 0.80 -5.50 0.23
N PRO A 172 0.77 -5.78 -1.09
CA PRO A 172 1.25 -4.82 -2.08
C PRO A 172 0.43 -3.50 -2.05
N GLY A 173 -0.88 -3.58 -1.79
CA GLY A 173 -1.72 -2.39 -1.64
C GLY A 173 -1.35 -1.53 -0.43
N ALA A 174 -1.10 -2.14 0.73
CA ALA A 174 -0.70 -1.46 1.95
C ALA A 174 0.69 -0.81 1.80
N ILE A 175 1.66 -1.53 1.21
CA ILE A 175 3.00 -0.99 0.93
C ILE A 175 2.89 0.20 -0.03
N LEU A 176 2.13 0.06 -1.11
CA LEU A 176 1.93 1.15 -2.07
C LEU A 176 1.25 2.35 -1.40
N PHE A 177 0.27 2.13 -0.53
CA PHE A 177 -0.36 3.20 0.25
C PHE A 177 0.64 3.94 1.15
N VAL A 178 1.54 3.24 1.83
CA VAL A 178 2.63 3.83 2.62
C VAL A 178 3.50 4.75 1.76
N THR A 179 3.78 4.39 0.50
CA THR A 179 4.63 5.22 -0.38
C THR A 179 4.06 6.61 -0.69
N TYR A 180 2.75 6.83 -0.50
CA TYR A 180 2.11 8.14 -0.66
C TYR A 180 2.38 9.11 0.51
N PHE A 181 2.93 8.63 1.62
CA PHE A 181 3.14 9.43 2.84
C PHE A 181 4.62 9.57 3.23
N TYR A 182 5.51 8.77 2.64
CA TYR A 182 6.94 8.75 2.99
C TYR A 182 7.86 8.98 1.80
N LYS A 183 9.05 9.49 2.11
CA LYS A 183 10.16 9.62 1.15
C LYS A 183 10.74 8.25 0.80
N THR A 184 11.40 8.16 -0.35
CA THR A 184 12.00 6.91 -0.85
C THR A 184 13.01 6.32 0.16
N LYS A 185 13.84 7.17 0.77
CA LYS A 185 14.82 6.76 1.78
C LYS A 185 14.19 6.31 3.11
N GLU A 186 12.98 6.77 3.40
CA GLU A 186 12.25 6.51 4.64
C GLU A 186 11.47 5.19 4.61
N ILE A 187 11.05 4.77 3.42
CA ILE A 187 10.20 3.59 3.22
C ILE A 187 10.90 2.31 3.67
N ALA A 188 12.19 2.14 3.38
CA ALA A 188 12.92 0.90 3.69
C ALA A 188 12.88 0.54 5.19
N VAL A 189 13.15 1.52 6.07
CA VAL A 189 13.12 1.33 7.52
C VAL A 189 11.70 1.00 8.00
N ARG A 190 10.69 1.66 7.44
CA ARG A 190 9.27 1.46 7.82
C ARG A 190 8.74 0.13 7.36
N LEU A 191 9.19 -0.32 6.19
CA LEU A 191 8.89 -1.64 5.67
C LEU A 191 9.55 -2.72 6.56
N ALA A 192 10.76 -2.49 7.06
CA ALA A 192 11.36 -3.39 8.06
C ALA A 192 10.52 -3.46 9.34
N CYS A 193 10.02 -2.33 9.86
CA CYS A 193 9.08 -2.32 10.99
C CYS A 193 7.77 -3.05 10.68
N PHE A 194 7.23 -2.87 9.47
CA PHE A 194 6.04 -3.59 9.01
C PHE A 194 6.27 -5.11 9.02
N TRP A 195 7.39 -5.59 8.48
CA TRP A 195 7.73 -7.01 8.53
C TRP A 195 8.04 -7.53 9.94
N LEU A 196 8.57 -6.69 10.84
CA LEU A 196 8.76 -7.08 12.24
C LEU A 196 7.43 -7.41 12.92
N SER A 197 6.36 -6.70 12.57
CA SER A 197 5.03 -6.96 13.12
C SER A 197 4.48 -8.34 12.76
N LEU A 198 5.00 -8.99 11.71
CA LEU A 198 4.68 -10.39 11.37
C LEU A 198 4.99 -11.34 12.53
N ASN A 199 6.17 -11.20 13.14
CA ASN A 199 6.59 -12.09 14.23
C ASN A 199 5.76 -11.84 15.49
N VAL A 200 5.46 -10.58 15.78
CA VAL A 200 4.59 -10.19 16.89
C VAL A 200 3.19 -10.77 16.69
N ALA A 201 2.66 -10.68 15.46
CA ALA A 201 1.35 -11.21 15.11
C ALA A 201 1.26 -12.71 15.35
N ARG A 202 2.27 -13.47 14.93
CA ARG A 202 2.35 -14.92 15.15
C ARG A 202 2.31 -15.31 16.61
N VAL A 203 3.08 -14.63 17.45
CA VAL A 203 3.12 -14.92 18.90
C VAL A 203 1.76 -14.65 19.52
N ILE A 204 1.15 -13.50 19.22
CA ILE A 204 -0.17 -13.14 19.76
C ILE A 204 -1.26 -14.08 19.22
N SER A 205 -1.22 -14.44 17.94
CA SER A 205 -2.16 -15.40 17.33
C SER A 205 -2.09 -16.77 18.01
N ALA A 206 -0.90 -17.30 18.24
CA ALA A 206 -0.73 -18.56 18.94
C ALA A 206 -1.29 -18.51 20.38
N LEU A 207 -1.09 -17.39 21.09
CA LEU A 207 -1.64 -17.19 22.43
C LEU A 207 -3.17 -17.07 22.42
N LEU A 208 -3.73 -16.34 21.45
CA LEU A 208 -5.19 -16.23 21.28
C LEU A 208 -5.81 -17.58 20.95
N ALA A 209 -5.23 -18.32 20.00
CA ALA A 209 -5.67 -19.65 19.63
C ALA A 209 -5.62 -20.60 20.83
N ALA A 210 -4.54 -20.60 21.63
CA ALA A 210 -4.45 -21.42 22.83
C ALA A 210 -5.62 -21.15 23.81
N GLY A 211 -5.99 -19.88 24.01
CA GLY A 211 -7.13 -19.53 24.86
C GLY A 211 -8.50 -19.86 24.25
N ILE A 212 -8.65 -19.70 22.93
CA ILE A 212 -9.92 -19.92 22.23
C ILE A 212 -10.22 -21.41 22.07
N LEU A 213 -9.21 -22.23 21.82
CA LEU A 213 -9.36 -23.68 21.65
C LEU A 213 -9.85 -24.38 22.92
N GLU A 214 -9.59 -23.82 24.11
CA GLU A 214 -10.15 -24.29 25.38
C GLU A 214 -11.70 -24.17 25.45
N MET A 215 -12.33 -23.40 24.55
CA MET A 215 -13.79 -23.35 24.43
C MET A 215 -14.41 -24.56 23.73
N LYS A 216 -13.63 -25.62 23.52
CA LYS A 216 -14.14 -26.89 23.00
C LYS A 216 -15.27 -27.42 23.86
N GLY A 217 -16.40 -27.76 23.23
CA GLY A 217 -17.61 -28.24 23.91
C GLY A 217 -18.56 -27.13 24.36
N VAL A 218 -18.15 -25.85 24.32
CA VAL A 218 -19.08 -24.73 24.55
C VAL A 218 -20.14 -24.72 23.46
N LYS A 219 -21.41 -24.80 23.87
CA LYS A 219 -22.58 -24.98 22.98
C LYS A 219 -22.48 -26.20 22.05
N GLY A 220 -21.71 -27.24 22.43
CA GLY A 220 -21.53 -28.45 21.63
C GLY A 220 -20.75 -28.23 20.33
N LYS A 221 -19.96 -27.15 20.24
CA LYS A 221 -19.13 -26.84 19.08
C LYS A 221 -17.64 -27.17 19.33
N PRO A 222 -16.88 -27.55 18.29
CA PRO A 222 -15.44 -27.77 18.41
C PRO A 222 -14.68 -26.46 18.65
N GLY A 223 -13.42 -26.50 19.11
CA GLY A 223 -12.63 -25.31 19.42
C GLY A 223 -12.37 -24.46 18.16
N TRP A 224 -12.06 -25.10 17.03
CA TRP A 224 -11.88 -24.44 15.74
C TRP A 224 -13.09 -23.60 15.29
N PHE A 225 -14.32 -23.98 15.67
CA PHE A 225 -15.53 -23.20 15.38
C PHE A 225 -15.42 -21.78 15.95
N TRP A 226 -15.02 -21.70 17.23
CA TRP A 226 -14.89 -20.44 17.94
C TRP A 226 -13.68 -19.64 17.49
N LEU A 227 -12.61 -20.33 17.09
CA LEU A 227 -11.40 -19.74 16.52
C LEU A 227 -11.72 -18.96 15.24
N PHE A 228 -12.33 -19.58 14.24
CA PHE A 228 -12.72 -18.85 13.02
C PHE A 228 -13.74 -17.75 13.29
N LEU A 229 -14.72 -17.99 14.17
CA LEU A 229 -15.76 -17.02 14.46
C LEU A 229 -15.23 -15.76 15.15
N LEU A 230 -14.46 -15.92 16.23
CA LEU A 230 -13.99 -14.80 17.04
C LEU A 230 -12.86 -14.04 16.34
N GLU A 231 -11.89 -14.76 15.77
CA GLU A 231 -10.78 -14.10 15.10
C GLU A 231 -11.24 -13.44 13.78
N GLY A 232 -12.11 -14.10 13.01
CA GLY A 232 -12.70 -13.48 11.82
C GLY A 232 -13.53 -12.24 12.15
N LEU A 233 -14.29 -12.23 13.26
CA LEU A 233 -15.03 -11.05 13.72
C LEU A 233 -14.08 -9.92 14.16
N LEU A 234 -12.98 -10.27 14.83
CA LEU A 234 -11.95 -9.31 15.25
C LEU A 234 -11.31 -8.65 14.02
N THR A 235 -10.93 -9.42 13.01
CA THR A 235 -10.35 -8.87 11.77
C THR A 235 -11.37 -8.04 10.99
N PHE A 236 -12.63 -8.48 10.92
CA PHE A 236 -13.71 -7.69 10.31
C PHE A 236 -13.87 -6.33 11.00
N SER A 237 -13.80 -6.31 12.34
CA SER A 237 -13.89 -5.09 13.13
C SER A 237 -12.73 -4.14 12.85
N ILE A 238 -11.50 -4.66 12.72
CA ILE A 238 -10.33 -3.87 12.30
C ILE A 238 -10.56 -3.28 10.90
N GLY A 239 -11.10 -4.08 9.96
CA GLY A 239 -11.47 -3.61 8.62
C GLY A 239 -12.50 -2.48 8.68
N LEU A 240 -13.56 -2.64 9.45
CA LEU A 240 -14.60 -1.63 9.61
C LEU A 240 -14.06 -0.32 10.22
N ILE A 241 -13.22 -0.39 11.24
CA ILE A 241 -12.59 0.80 11.83
C ILE A 241 -11.65 1.44 10.81
N SER A 242 -10.89 0.63 10.07
CA SER A 242 -9.98 1.12 9.01
C SER A 242 -10.72 1.88 7.92
N PHE A 243 -11.93 1.46 7.56
CA PHE A 243 -12.77 2.16 6.59
C PHE A 243 -13.12 3.59 7.05
N LEU A 244 -13.31 3.80 8.36
CA LEU A 244 -13.64 5.09 8.95
C LEU A 244 -12.40 5.93 9.32
N TYR A 245 -11.27 5.26 9.55
CA TYR A 245 -10.03 5.85 10.04
C TYR A 245 -9.04 6.26 8.93
N LEU A 246 -8.88 5.45 7.88
CA LEU A 246 -7.83 5.67 6.89
C LEU A 246 -8.05 6.97 6.09
N PRO A 247 -7.00 7.79 5.91
CA PRO A 247 -7.05 8.98 5.07
C PRO A 247 -7.04 8.63 3.59
N GLN A 248 -7.55 9.53 2.75
CA GLN A 248 -7.42 9.39 1.30
C GLN A 248 -6.01 9.75 0.85
N SER A 249 -5.45 10.80 1.46
CA SER A 249 -4.16 11.36 1.09
C SER A 249 -3.60 12.21 2.24
N PRO A 250 -2.33 12.65 2.14
CA PRO A 250 -1.73 13.61 3.07
C PRO A 250 -2.51 14.92 3.24
N THR A 251 -3.28 15.34 2.25
CA THR A 251 -4.05 16.60 2.25
C THR A 251 -5.55 16.38 2.48
N SER A 252 -6.03 15.14 2.39
CA SER A 252 -7.41 14.74 2.70
C SER A 252 -7.41 13.70 3.83
N THR A 253 -7.10 14.20 5.02
CA THR A 253 -6.98 13.40 6.24
C THR A 253 -8.17 13.55 7.21
N LYS A 254 -9.28 14.15 6.74
CA LYS A 254 -10.53 14.19 7.51
C LYS A 254 -11.23 12.82 7.42
N GLY A 255 -11.38 12.16 8.56
CA GLY A 255 -12.05 10.87 8.67
C GLY A 255 -13.50 11.02 9.11
N ALA A 256 -14.30 9.97 8.91
CA ALA A 256 -15.64 9.89 9.51
C ALA A 256 -15.54 9.73 11.04
N LEU A 257 -14.50 9.06 11.52
CA LEU A 257 -14.23 8.85 12.95
C LEU A 257 -13.56 10.06 13.62
N PHE A 258 -12.77 10.83 12.87
CA PHE A 258 -12.03 12.00 13.38
C PHE A 258 -12.41 13.26 12.61
N ARG A 259 -13.24 14.10 13.24
CA ARG A 259 -13.69 15.38 12.68
C ARG A 259 -12.56 16.42 12.50
N LYS A 260 -11.41 16.21 13.15
CA LYS A 260 -10.19 17.02 12.99
C LYS A 260 -9.23 16.33 12.01
N SER A 261 -8.67 17.10 11.06
CA SER A 261 -7.60 16.62 10.17
C SER A 261 -6.42 16.13 11.01
N TRP A 262 -5.69 15.11 10.55
CA TRP A 262 -4.48 14.70 11.27
C TRP A 262 -3.45 15.80 11.21
N TYR A 263 -3.30 16.46 10.07
CA TYR A 263 -2.31 17.50 9.86
C TYR A 263 -2.94 18.89 9.95
N THR A 264 -2.15 19.85 10.44
CA THR A 264 -2.45 21.28 10.31
C THR A 264 -2.08 21.77 8.91
N GLU A 265 -2.53 22.96 8.51
CA GLU A 265 -2.25 23.46 7.16
C GLU A 265 -0.75 23.53 6.85
N ARG A 266 0.07 23.96 7.82
CA ARG A 266 1.53 23.99 7.73
C ARG A 266 2.12 22.58 7.57
N GLU A 267 1.62 21.61 8.33
CA GLU A 267 2.08 20.21 8.23
C GLU A 267 1.69 19.57 6.89
N GLU A 268 0.53 19.91 6.33
CA GLU A 268 0.08 19.45 5.00
C GLU A 268 0.97 20.03 3.88
N VAL A 269 1.39 21.29 4.00
CA VAL A 269 2.37 21.92 3.09
C VAL A 269 3.72 21.19 3.19
N ILE A 270 4.22 20.96 4.40
CA ILE A 270 5.48 20.21 4.61
C ILE A 270 5.37 18.81 3.99
N MET A 271 4.27 18.10 4.24
CA MET A 271 4.08 16.73 3.73
C MET A 271 3.97 16.66 2.21
N THR A 272 3.25 17.61 1.60
CA THR A 272 3.10 17.64 0.13
C THR A 272 4.43 17.96 -0.54
N ASN A 273 5.10 19.03 -0.09
CA ASN A 273 6.33 19.49 -0.72
C ASN A 273 7.50 18.54 -0.46
N ARG A 274 7.62 17.93 0.72
CA ARG A 274 8.69 16.96 1.00
C ARG A 274 8.62 15.71 0.11
N ILE A 275 7.41 15.28 -0.26
CA ILE A 275 7.19 14.09 -1.08
C ILE A 275 7.45 14.42 -2.55
N LEU A 276 6.93 15.54 -3.03
CA LEU A 276 7.16 15.99 -4.41
C LEU A 276 8.62 16.38 -4.66
N ARG A 277 9.32 16.91 -3.64
CA ARG A 277 10.76 17.19 -3.74
C ARG A 277 11.62 15.94 -3.79
N ASP A 278 11.19 14.84 -3.17
CA ASP A 278 11.88 13.55 -3.20
C ASP A 278 11.60 12.80 -4.51
N ASP A 279 10.34 12.81 -4.97
CA ASP A 279 9.92 12.16 -6.20
C ASP A 279 8.84 12.97 -6.95
N PRO A 280 9.24 13.82 -7.91
CA PRO A 280 8.32 14.62 -8.72
C PRO A 280 7.32 13.76 -9.53
N ALA A 281 7.65 12.49 -9.81
CA ALA A 281 6.78 11.60 -10.57
C ALA A 281 5.46 11.31 -9.84
N LYS A 282 5.43 11.39 -8.51
CA LYS A 282 4.22 11.23 -7.70
C LYS A 282 3.19 12.35 -7.91
N GLY A 283 3.64 13.50 -8.40
CA GLY A 283 2.78 14.63 -8.77
C GLY A 283 2.30 14.59 -10.23
N LEU A 284 2.85 13.70 -11.06
CA LEU A 284 2.57 13.61 -12.50
C LEU A 284 1.55 12.52 -12.85
N THR A 285 1.21 11.65 -11.90
CA THR A 285 0.26 10.55 -12.10
C THR A 285 -1.19 11.04 -12.05
N VAL A 286 -1.92 10.82 -13.16
CA VAL A 286 -3.37 10.99 -13.22
C VAL A 286 -4.02 9.89 -12.37
N LEU A 287 -4.59 10.26 -11.21
CA LEU A 287 -5.24 9.31 -10.31
C LEU A 287 -6.61 8.80 -10.80
N LYS A 288 -7.14 9.34 -11.91
CA LYS A 288 -8.41 8.90 -12.52
C LYS A 288 -8.30 8.89 -14.04
N GLU A 289 -8.02 7.73 -14.63
CA GLU A 289 -8.30 7.50 -16.06
C GLU A 289 -9.79 7.14 -16.22
N PRO A 290 -10.58 7.87 -17.03
CA PRO A 290 -11.91 7.44 -17.42
C PRO A 290 -11.80 6.26 -18.38
N ALA A 291 -12.63 5.24 -18.19
CA ALA A 291 -12.65 4.04 -19.03
C ALA A 291 -13.09 4.38 -20.45
N THR A 292 -12.24 4.06 -21.43
CA THR A 292 -12.67 3.68 -22.78
C THR A 292 -12.54 2.17 -22.91
#